data_AF-A0A518FZU1-F1
#
_entry.id   AF-A0A518FZU1-F1
#
_cell.length_a   1.000
_cell.length_b   1.000
_cell.length_c   1.000
_cell.angle_alpha   90.00
_cell.angle_beta   90.00
_cell.angle_gamma   90.00
#
_symmetry.space_group_name_H-M   'P 1'
#
loop_
_entity.id
_entity.type
_entity.pdbx_description
1 polymer ?
#
loop_
_entity_poly.entity_id
_entity_poly.type
_entity_poly.pdbx_seq_one_letter_code
_entity_poly.pdbx_strand_id
1 'polypeptide(L)'
;MLLYLLFFAPVLLLALAAQWMVKSAYARMSQVPASMSGFQAARRILDNSGLHNVAIEQVPGELSDHYDPRAKVLRLSPGVYSGSSMASVGIAAHEVGHALQDARHYAPLVLRNLAVPAASIGSGLGSIVLSLGLFLLFTSLAPLGKLMFLAGLVGLAAVAVFQLINLPVEFDASSRAKVELVNLGIVSHSEIHNVSKVLNAAALTYVAATLQSIMTLAYYIFYYMSASRRD
;
A
#
# COMPACT_ATOMS: atom_id res chain seq x y z
N MET A 1 -4.79 -26.70 -13.23
CA MET A 1 -5.71 -26.27 -12.15
C MET A 1 -5.09 -26.40 -10.76
N LEU A 2 -4.63 -27.58 -10.33
CA LEU A 2 -4.00 -27.76 -9.00
C LEU A 2 -2.78 -26.85 -8.76
N LEU A 3 -1.89 -26.72 -9.74
CA LEU A 3 -0.73 -25.84 -9.69
C LEU A 3 -1.12 -24.35 -9.54
N TYR A 4 -2.16 -23.91 -10.25
CA TYR A 4 -2.67 -22.54 -10.12
C TYR A 4 -3.16 -22.29 -8.69
N LEU A 5 -3.95 -23.21 -8.12
CA LEU A 5 -4.42 -23.09 -6.74
C LEU A 5 -3.26 -23.05 -5.73
N LEU A 6 -2.19 -23.81 -5.96
CA LEU A 6 -1.02 -23.81 -5.09
C LEU A 6 -0.33 -22.43 -5.01
N PHE A 7 -0.24 -21.70 -6.13
CA PHE A 7 0.37 -20.37 -6.15
C PHE A 7 -0.58 -19.27 -5.64
N PHE A 8 -1.86 -19.32 -6.02
CA PHE A 8 -2.79 -18.23 -5.78
C PHE A 8 -3.58 -18.35 -4.47
N ALA A 9 -3.90 -19.56 -4.01
CA ALA A 9 -4.73 -19.74 -2.80
C ALA A 9 -4.06 -19.20 -1.52
N PRO A 10 -2.77 -19.46 -1.23
CA PRO A 10 -2.13 -18.94 -0.02
C PRO A 10 -2.15 -17.41 0.03
N VAL A 11 -1.90 -16.76 -1.11
CA VAL A 11 -1.86 -15.30 -1.15
C VAL A 11 -3.26 -14.68 -1.13
N LEU A 12 -4.23 -15.31 -1.78
CA LEU A 12 -5.63 -14.89 -1.69
C LEU A 12 -6.12 -14.94 -0.23
N LEU A 13 -5.82 -16.04 0.48
CA LEU A 13 -6.17 -16.18 1.88
C LEU A 13 -5.48 -15.11 2.74
N LEU A 14 -4.19 -14.83 2.49
CA LEU A 14 -3.48 -13.77 3.18
C LEU A 14 -4.08 -12.38 2.92
N ALA A 15 -4.44 -12.06 1.67
CA ALA A 15 -5.07 -10.79 1.31
C ALA A 15 -6.44 -10.62 1.97
N LEU A 16 -7.26 -11.68 1.97
CA LEU A 16 -8.56 -11.68 2.65
C LEU A 16 -8.41 -11.53 4.16
N ALA A 17 -7.45 -12.24 4.77
CA ALA A 17 -7.15 -12.12 6.19
C ALA A 17 -6.67 -10.70 6.53
N ALA A 18 -5.76 -10.12 5.75
CA ALA A 18 -5.28 -8.75 5.93
C ALA A 18 -6.43 -7.74 5.85
N GLN A 19 -7.30 -7.86 4.85
CA GLN A 19 -8.46 -6.97 4.72
C GLN A 19 -9.42 -7.10 5.91
N TRP A 20 -9.67 -8.33 6.37
CA TRP A 20 -10.48 -8.55 7.55
C TRP A 20 -9.85 -7.95 8.81
N MET A 21 -8.53 -8.12 8.99
CA MET A 21 -7.79 -7.55 10.11
C MET A 21 -7.84 -6.02 10.12
N VAL A 22 -7.69 -5.36 8.96
CA VAL A 22 -7.82 -3.90 8.84
C VAL A 22 -9.21 -3.45 9.26
N LYS A 23 -10.26 -4.05 8.69
CA LYS A 23 -11.64 -3.69 9.03
C LYS A 23 -11.93 -3.91 10.52
N SER A 24 -11.47 -5.02 11.07
CA SER A 24 -11.66 -5.36 12.49
C SER A 24 -10.90 -4.40 13.42
N ALA A 25 -9.63 -4.11 13.10
CA ALA A 25 -8.80 -3.21 13.89
C ALA A 25 -9.33 -1.77 13.83
N TYR A 26 -9.72 -1.29 12.64
CA TYR A 26 -10.35 0.01 12.47
C TYR A 26 -11.64 0.10 13.28
N ALA A 27 -12.59 -0.83 13.07
CA ALA A 27 -13.86 -0.81 13.79
C ALA A 27 -13.69 -0.83 15.31
N ARG A 28 -12.74 -1.62 15.83
CA ARG A 28 -12.46 -1.70 17.27
C ARG A 28 -11.77 -0.44 17.81
N MET A 29 -10.77 0.08 17.10
CA MET A 29 -9.99 1.24 17.56
C MET A 29 -10.71 2.57 17.31
N SER A 30 -11.72 2.61 16.45
CA SER A 30 -12.64 3.74 16.31
C SER A 30 -13.55 3.92 17.53
N GLN A 31 -13.73 2.88 18.36
CA GLN A 31 -14.48 2.96 19.62
C GLN A 31 -13.61 3.32 20.83
N VAL A 32 -12.28 3.34 20.66
CA VAL A 32 -11.36 3.72 21.75
C VAL A 32 -11.10 5.22 21.64
N PRO A 33 -11.54 6.04 22.62
CA PRO A 33 -11.41 7.49 22.54
C PRO A 33 -9.94 7.92 22.55
N ALA A 34 -9.66 9.03 21.87
CA ALA A 34 -8.39 9.74 21.94
C ALA A 34 -8.62 11.17 22.48
N SER A 35 -7.56 11.80 22.98
CA SER A 35 -7.60 13.14 23.58
C SER A 35 -7.85 14.27 22.57
N MET A 36 -7.73 13.99 21.27
CA MET A 36 -7.88 14.96 20.19
C MET A 36 -8.33 14.29 18.89
N SER A 37 -8.78 15.09 17.92
CA SER A 37 -9.16 14.58 16.61
C SER A 37 -7.95 14.19 15.74
N GLY A 38 -8.18 13.41 14.69
CA GLY A 38 -7.14 13.12 13.70
C GLY A 38 -6.55 14.39 13.06
N PHE A 39 -7.39 15.39 12.75
CA PHE A 39 -6.91 16.70 12.28
C PHE A 39 -5.98 17.38 13.30
N GLN A 40 -6.38 17.44 14.57
CA GLN A 40 -5.59 18.08 15.61
C GLN A 40 -4.25 17.37 15.83
N ALA A 41 -4.26 16.03 15.85
CA ALA A 41 -3.05 15.23 15.95
C ALA A 41 -2.11 15.48 14.76
N ALA A 42 -2.64 15.42 13.53
CA ALA A 42 -1.85 15.65 12.33
C ALA A 42 -1.24 17.06 12.27
N ARG A 43 -2.05 18.09 12.55
CA ARG A 43 -1.58 19.48 12.60
C ARG A 43 -0.46 19.65 13.62
N ARG A 44 -0.62 19.09 14.82
CA ARG A 44 0.38 19.15 15.88
C ARG A 44 1.71 18.48 15.50
N ILE A 45 1.66 17.30 14.85
CA ILE A 45 2.88 16.62 14.37
C ILE A 45 3.57 17.41 13.26
N LEU A 46 2.80 17.92 12.28
CA LEU A 46 3.32 18.74 11.19
C LEU A 46 3.98 20.02 11.71
N ASP A 47 3.32 20.73 12.64
CA ASP A 47 3.85 21.96 13.23
C ASP A 47 5.13 21.70 14.02
N ASN A 48 5.17 20.64 14.83
CA ASN A 48 6.39 20.27 15.55
C ASN A 48 7.54 19.91 14.60
N SER A 49 7.23 19.47 13.39
CA SER A 49 8.21 19.10 12.36
C SER A 49 8.56 20.25 11.41
N GLY A 50 8.06 21.47 11.67
CA GLY A 50 8.29 22.65 10.83
C GLY A 50 7.52 22.66 9.50
N LEU A 51 6.54 21.77 9.32
CA LEU A 51 5.74 21.60 8.10
C LEU A 51 4.45 22.42 8.15
N HIS A 52 4.57 23.71 8.44
CA HIS A 52 3.44 24.65 8.48
C HIS A 52 2.79 24.87 7.11
N ASN A 53 3.55 24.64 6.03
CA ASN A 53 3.10 24.79 4.65
C ASN A 53 2.26 23.59 4.15
N VAL A 54 2.21 22.48 4.89
CA VAL A 54 1.37 21.34 4.53
C VAL A 54 -0.06 21.62 4.99
N ALA A 55 -0.99 21.80 4.05
CA ALA A 55 -2.40 21.99 4.36
C ALA A 55 -3.06 20.65 4.76
N ILE A 56 -4.17 20.71 5.49
CA ILE A 56 -5.00 19.54 5.81
C ILE A 56 -6.41 19.81 5.34
N GLU A 57 -6.97 18.93 4.52
CA GLU A 57 -8.33 19.05 4.00
C GLU A 57 -9.12 17.76 4.16
N GLN A 58 -10.46 17.88 4.08
CA GLN A 58 -11.34 16.72 4.06
C GLN A 58 -11.59 16.24 2.64
N VAL A 59 -11.57 14.93 2.45
CA VAL A 59 -12.00 14.26 1.21
C VAL A 59 -13.18 13.34 1.47
N PRO A 60 -14.08 13.15 0.48
CA PRO A 60 -15.18 12.20 0.63
C PRO A 60 -14.68 10.75 0.72
N GLY A 61 -15.54 9.88 1.28
CA GLY A 61 -15.27 8.45 1.42
C GLY A 61 -14.87 8.04 2.84
N GLU A 62 -14.55 6.75 2.98
CA GLU A 62 -14.01 6.17 4.22
C GLU A 62 -12.64 5.56 3.91
N LEU A 63 -11.67 5.75 4.81
CA LEU A 63 -10.30 5.26 4.63
C LEU A 63 -9.69 5.70 3.28
N SER A 64 -10.05 6.90 2.83
CA SER A 64 -9.53 7.56 1.62
C SER A 64 -8.38 8.52 1.93
N ASP A 65 -7.88 8.45 3.16
CA ASP A 65 -6.80 9.26 3.70
C ASP A 65 -5.51 9.07 2.90
N HIS A 66 -4.85 10.16 2.53
CA HIS A 66 -3.55 10.13 1.87
C HIS A 66 -2.83 11.49 1.96
N TYR A 67 -1.51 11.45 1.99
CA TYR A 67 -0.66 12.62 1.72
C TYR A 67 -0.37 12.78 0.21
N ASP A 68 -0.49 14.00 -0.30
CA ASP A 68 -0.12 14.39 -1.66
C ASP A 68 1.16 15.23 -1.68
N PRO A 69 2.30 14.66 -2.13
CA PRO A 69 3.58 15.37 -2.14
C PRO A 69 3.68 16.46 -3.20
N ARG A 70 2.81 16.46 -4.23
CA ARG A 70 2.80 17.48 -5.29
C ARG A 70 2.07 18.72 -4.81
N ALA A 71 0.90 18.54 -4.21
CA ALA A 71 0.11 19.63 -3.67
C ALA A 71 0.58 20.07 -2.27
N LYS A 72 1.37 19.25 -1.57
CA LYS A 72 1.72 19.41 -0.15
C LYS A 72 0.46 19.50 0.72
N VAL A 73 -0.45 18.55 0.52
CA VAL A 73 -1.74 18.49 1.22
C VAL A 73 -1.93 17.12 1.85
N LEU A 74 -2.33 17.12 3.12
CA LEU A 74 -2.83 15.95 3.84
C LEU A 74 -4.35 15.86 3.64
N ARG A 75 -4.82 14.82 2.96
CA ARG A 75 -6.24 14.61 2.72
C ARG A 75 -6.75 13.55 3.69
N LEU A 76 -7.75 13.90 4.50
CA LEU A 76 -8.32 12.99 5.49
C LEU A 76 -9.80 12.73 5.19
N SER A 77 -10.24 11.50 5.37
CA SER A 77 -11.66 11.13 5.31
C SER A 77 -12.43 11.78 6.47
N PRO A 78 -13.75 12.02 6.38
CA PRO A 78 -14.46 12.81 7.39
C PRO A 78 -14.41 12.16 8.78
N GLY A 79 -14.44 10.83 8.83
CA GLY A 79 -14.32 10.05 10.07
C GLY A 79 -12.93 10.10 10.71
N VAL A 80 -11.87 10.29 9.93
CA VAL A 80 -10.50 10.47 10.45
C VAL A 80 -10.25 11.94 10.81
N TYR A 81 -10.65 12.88 9.95
CA TYR A 81 -10.45 14.30 10.17
C TYR A 81 -11.09 14.78 11.47
N SER A 82 -12.37 14.48 11.66
CA SER A 82 -13.15 14.93 12.82
C SER A 82 -13.18 13.92 13.99
N GLY A 83 -12.89 12.65 13.72
CA GLY A 83 -12.96 11.60 14.73
C GLY A 83 -11.87 11.73 15.80
N SER A 84 -12.28 11.59 17.06
CA SER A 84 -11.40 11.60 18.24
C SER A 84 -11.21 10.19 18.79
N SER A 85 -10.65 9.31 17.97
CA SER A 85 -10.42 7.90 18.30
C SER A 85 -8.97 7.49 18.05
N MET A 86 -8.52 6.39 18.65
CA MET A 86 -7.18 5.85 18.41
C MET A 86 -6.97 5.44 16.95
N ALA A 87 -8.03 5.02 16.25
CA ALA A 87 -7.97 4.79 14.81
C ALA A 87 -7.75 6.09 14.03
N SER A 88 -8.56 7.13 14.29
CA SER A 88 -8.47 8.42 13.61
C SER A 88 -7.10 9.08 13.83
N VAL A 89 -6.61 9.11 15.07
CA VAL A 89 -5.28 9.65 15.40
C VAL A 89 -4.16 8.84 14.76
N GLY A 90 -4.26 7.51 14.78
CA GLY A 90 -3.27 6.62 14.16
C GLY A 90 -3.16 6.80 12.65
N ILE A 91 -4.29 6.82 11.94
CA ILE A 91 -4.33 7.00 10.48
C ILE A 91 -3.83 8.38 10.09
N ALA A 92 -4.31 9.44 10.75
CA ALA A 92 -3.86 10.79 10.46
C ALA A 92 -2.34 10.96 10.70
N ALA A 93 -1.80 10.35 11.76
CA ALA A 93 -0.36 10.36 12.02
C ALA A 93 0.44 9.54 11.00
N HIS A 94 -0.11 8.45 10.47
CA HIS A 94 0.51 7.68 9.39
C HIS A 94 0.66 8.53 8.12
N GLU A 95 -0.37 9.28 7.74
CA GLU A 95 -0.31 10.19 6.60
C GLU A 95 0.69 11.33 6.82
N VAL A 96 0.80 11.83 8.06
CA VAL A 96 1.88 12.77 8.40
C VAL A 96 3.25 12.10 8.28
N GLY A 97 3.36 10.80 8.56
CA GLY A 97 4.56 10.01 8.29
C GLY A 97 5.04 10.13 6.84
N HIS A 98 4.14 10.12 5.86
CA HIS A 98 4.48 10.38 4.46
C HIS A 98 4.93 11.83 4.20
N ALA A 99 4.29 12.81 4.85
CA ALA A 99 4.74 14.20 4.77
C ALA A 99 6.17 14.38 5.33
N LEU A 100 6.51 13.68 6.42
CA LEU A 100 7.85 13.69 7.00
C LEU A 100 8.88 13.00 6.09
N GLN A 101 8.51 11.90 5.44
CA GLN A 101 9.36 11.24 4.44
C GLN A 101 9.66 12.17 3.27
N ASP A 102 8.65 12.86 2.76
CA ASP A 102 8.77 13.81 1.66
C ASP A 102 9.65 15.00 2.03
N ALA A 103 9.44 15.60 3.20
CA ALA A 103 10.25 16.68 3.72
C ALA A 103 11.73 16.31 3.93
N ARG A 104 12.02 15.04 4.24
CA ARG A 104 13.38 14.52 4.45
C ARG A 104 13.99 13.88 3.20
N HIS A 105 13.32 13.96 2.05
CA HIS A 105 13.76 13.30 0.82
C HIS A 105 14.08 11.81 1.01
N TYR A 106 13.23 11.10 1.74
CA TYR A 106 13.42 9.68 2.03
C TYR A 106 13.53 8.88 0.72
N ALA A 107 14.70 8.31 0.47
CA ALA A 107 15.05 7.75 -0.84
C ALA A 107 14.03 6.69 -1.36
N PRO A 108 13.54 5.74 -0.54
CA PRO A 108 12.50 4.81 -0.98
C PRO A 108 11.20 5.49 -1.42
N LEU A 109 10.81 6.62 -0.80
CA LEU A 109 9.63 7.38 -1.24
C LEU A 109 9.87 8.04 -2.60
N VAL A 110 11.08 8.57 -2.84
CA VAL A 110 11.44 9.12 -4.16
C VAL A 110 11.38 8.04 -5.24
N LEU A 111 11.97 6.86 -4.96
CA LEU A 111 11.92 5.72 -5.88
C LEU A 111 10.49 5.25 -6.14
N ARG A 112 9.65 5.14 -5.10
CA ARG A 112 8.22 4.82 -5.22
C ARG A 112 7.55 5.79 -6.19
N ASN A 113 7.70 7.10 -5.97
CA ASN A 113 7.03 8.13 -6.76
C ASN A 113 7.43 8.11 -8.24
N LEU A 114 8.69 7.78 -8.55
CA LEU A 114 9.15 7.59 -9.93
C LEU A 114 8.59 6.33 -10.58
N ALA A 115 8.34 5.28 -9.79
CA ALA A 115 7.84 4.00 -10.27
C ALA A 115 6.31 3.91 -10.41
N VAL A 116 5.54 4.85 -9.80
CA VAL A 116 4.06 4.86 -9.87
C VAL A 116 3.50 4.77 -11.29
N PRO A 117 3.95 5.57 -12.29
CA PRO A 117 3.40 5.50 -13.65
C PRO A 117 3.65 4.15 -14.32
N ALA A 118 4.82 3.54 -14.07
CA ALA A 118 5.14 2.22 -14.62
C ALA A 118 4.27 1.13 -13.96
N ALA A 119 4.02 1.23 -12.66
CA ALA A 119 3.17 0.29 -11.92
C ALA A 119 1.69 0.40 -12.31
N SER A 120 1.16 1.59 -12.57
CA SER A 120 -0.24 1.79 -12.96
C SER A 120 -0.53 1.27 -14.37
N ILE A 121 0.41 1.40 -15.29
CA ILE A 121 0.35 0.78 -16.62
C ILE A 121 0.47 -0.75 -16.47
N GLY A 122 1.40 -1.23 -15.65
CA GLY A 122 1.68 -2.66 -15.48
C GLY A 122 0.53 -3.45 -14.85
N SER A 123 -0.20 -2.91 -13.88
CA SER A 123 -1.24 -3.64 -13.15
C SER A 123 -2.49 -3.93 -14.01
N GLY A 124 -2.94 -2.94 -14.78
CA GLY A 124 -4.09 -3.06 -15.68
C GLY A 124 -3.73 -3.66 -17.05
N LEU A 125 -2.84 -2.99 -17.79
CA LEU A 125 -2.49 -3.41 -19.15
C LEU A 125 -1.63 -4.67 -19.15
N GLY A 126 -0.72 -4.83 -18.19
CA GLY A 126 0.16 -6.01 -18.13
C GLY A 126 -0.62 -7.32 -18.00
N SER A 127 -1.65 -7.35 -17.14
CA SER A 127 -2.51 -8.52 -16.97
C SER A 127 -3.31 -8.87 -18.23
N ILE A 128 -3.83 -7.84 -18.93
CA ILE A 128 -4.58 -8.00 -20.19
C ILE A 128 -3.64 -8.48 -21.30
N VAL A 129 -2.49 -7.84 -21.47
CA VAL A 129 -1.48 -8.16 -22.48
C VAL A 129 -0.94 -9.57 -22.28
N LEU A 130 -0.70 -9.98 -21.03
CA LEU A 130 -0.27 -11.34 -20.71
C LEU A 130 -1.34 -12.36 -21.07
N SER A 131 -2.59 -12.12 -20.65
CA SER A 131 -3.70 -13.03 -20.91
C SER A 131 -4.02 -13.16 -22.41
N LEU A 132 -3.97 -12.06 -23.13
CA LEU A 132 -4.13 -12.02 -24.59
C LEU A 132 -2.96 -12.72 -25.28
N GLY A 133 -1.73 -12.50 -24.82
CA GLY A 133 -0.56 -13.22 -25.30
C GLY A 133 -0.70 -14.72 -25.14
N LEU A 134 -1.13 -15.18 -23.96
CA LEU A 134 -1.40 -16.59 -23.66
C LEU A 134 -2.47 -17.18 -24.57
N PHE A 135 -3.56 -16.44 -24.83
CA PHE A 135 -4.60 -16.88 -25.76
C PHE A 135 -4.08 -17.03 -27.19
N LEU A 136 -3.32 -16.04 -27.67
CA LEU A 136 -2.78 -16.04 -29.03
C LEU A 136 -1.76 -17.15 -29.30
N LEU A 137 -1.13 -17.72 -28.26
CA LEU A 137 -0.26 -18.89 -28.39
C LEU A 137 -0.99 -20.11 -28.97
N PHE A 138 -2.32 -20.20 -28.83
CA PHE A 138 -3.14 -21.29 -29.37
C PHE A 138 -3.75 -20.97 -30.74
N THR A 139 -3.31 -19.89 -31.39
CA THR A 139 -3.82 -19.44 -32.69
C THR A 139 -2.72 -19.42 -33.73
N SER A 140 -3.06 -19.12 -34.99
CA SER A 140 -2.07 -18.87 -36.06
C SER A 140 -1.15 -17.68 -35.78
N LEU A 141 -1.46 -16.85 -34.77
CA LEU A 141 -0.68 -15.71 -34.34
C LEU A 141 0.29 -16.03 -33.19
N ALA A 142 0.66 -17.30 -33.00
CA ALA A 142 1.54 -17.74 -31.91
C ALA A 142 2.85 -16.92 -31.75
N PRO A 143 3.56 -16.49 -32.81
CA PRO A 143 4.74 -15.63 -32.65
C PRO A 143 4.43 -14.28 -31.99
N LEU A 144 3.32 -13.66 -32.35
CA LEU A 144 2.83 -12.43 -31.73
C LEU A 144 2.38 -12.70 -30.28
N GLY A 145 1.70 -13.82 -30.05
CA GLY A 145 1.31 -14.26 -28.71
C GLY A 145 2.49 -14.40 -27.75
N LYS A 146 3.61 -14.98 -28.22
CA LYS A 146 4.85 -15.10 -27.43
C LYS A 146 5.44 -13.75 -27.06
N LEU A 147 5.48 -12.81 -28.02
CA LEU A 147 5.96 -11.45 -27.77
C LEU A 147 5.09 -10.74 -26.72
N MET A 148 3.77 -10.81 -26.87
CA MET A 148 2.82 -10.20 -25.94
C MET A 148 2.90 -10.82 -24.54
N PHE A 149 3.03 -12.15 -24.45
CA PHE A 149 3.22 -12.84 -23.18
C PHE A 149 4.47 -12.37 -22.45
N LEU A 150 5.62 -12.26 -23.15
CA LEU A 150 6.86 -11.77 -22.58
C LEU A 150 6.77 -10.29 -22.16
N ALA A 151 6.12 -9.45 -22.97
CA ALA A 151 5.87 -8.06 -22.60
C ALA A 151 5.00 -7.94 -21.33
N GLY A 152 3.95 -8.76 -21.22
CA GLY A 152 3.13 -8.86 -20.03
C GLY A 152 3.92 -9.33 -18.80
N LEU A 153 4.84 -10.28 -18.98
CA LEU A 153 5.71 -10.78 -17.92
C LEU A 153 6.67 -9.69 -17.38
N VAL A 154 7.24 -8.87 -18.27
CA VAL A 154 8.05 -7.70 -17.89
C VAL A 154 7.18 -6.69 -17.12
N GLY A 155 5.94 -6.46 -17.55
CA GLY A 155 4.99 -5.61 -16.83
C GLY A 155 4.71 -6.10 -15.41
N LEU A 156 4.48 -7.41 -15.23
CA LEU A 156 4.31 -8.00 -13.89
C LEU A 156 5.56 -7.89 -13.03
N ALA A 157 6.75 -8.04 -13.62
CA ALA A 157 8.01 -7.85 -12.91
C ALA A 157 8.17 -6.41 -12.41
N ALA A 158 7.81 -5.42 -13.24
CA ALA A 158 7.81 -4.02 -12.83
C ALA A 158 6.84 -3.75 -11.66
N VAL A 159 5.65 -4.36 -11.67
CA VAL A 159 4.70 -4.29 -10.54
C VAL A 159 5.30 -4.91 -9.27
N ALA A 160 5.96 -6.08 -9.37
CA ALA A 160 6.58 -6.73 -8.22
C ALA A 160 7.72 -5.89 -7.62
N VAL A 161 8.56 -5.29 -8.47
CA VAL A 161 9.61 -4.35 -8.02
C VAL A 161 8.99 -3.12 -7.36
N PHE A 162 7.92 -2.56 -7.93
CA PHE A 162 7.21 -1.45 -7.31
C PHE A 162 6.69 -1.81 -5.91
N GLN A 163 6.08 -2.97 -5.73
CA GLN A 163 5.59 -3.40 -4.42
C GLN A 163 6.73 -3.55 -3.40
N LEU A 164 7.88 -4.10 -3.82
CA LEU A 164 9.08 -4.20 -2.99
C LEU A 164 9.63 -2.83 -2.57
N ILE A 165 9.57 -1.82 -3.45
CA ILE A 165 9.96 -0.44 -3.15
C ILE A 165 8.94 0.24 -2.24
N ASN A 166 7.64 -0.03 -2.45
CA ASN A 166 6.55 0.57 -1.69
C ASN A 166 6.53 0.08 -0.23
N LEU A 167 6.80 -1.21 -0.01
CA LEU A 167 6.75 -1.84 1.31
C LEU A 167 7.56 -1.09 2.41
N PRO A 168 8.86 -0.75 2.23
CA PRO A 168 9.61 0.00 3.23
C PRO A 168 9.11 1.43 3.44
N VAL A 169 8.42 2.04 2.48
CA VAL A 169 7.82 3.37 2.62
C VAL A 169 6.68 3.33 3.63
N GLU A 170 5.81 2.33 3.53
CA GLU A 170 4.62 2.18 4.39
C GLU A 170 5.00 1.80 5.84
N PHE A 171 6.01 0.94 6.01
CA PHE A 171 6.56 0.60 7.32
C PHE A 171 7.25 1.79 7.99
N ASP A 172 8.06 2.55 7.25
CA ASP A 172 8.76 3.72 7.79
C ASP A 172 7.77 4.85 8.15
N ALA A 173 6.73 5.10 7.34
CA ALA A 173 5.68 6.06 7.66
C ALA A 173 4.97 5.70 8.97
N SER A 174 4.59 4.43 9.13
CA SER A 174 3.99 3.91 10.38
C SER A 174 4.95 4.00 11.57
N SER A 175 6.24 3.80 11.36
CA SER A 175 7.26 3.93 12.41
C SER A 175 7.36 5.37 12.90
N ARG A 176 7.48 6.33 11.97
CA ARG A 176 7.53 7.77 12.27
C ARG A 176 6.27 8.22 13.01
N ALA A 177 5.10 7.80 12.52
CA ALA A 177 3.83 8.12 13.15
C ALA A 177 3.80 7.72 14.62
N LYS A 178 4.18 6.48 14.94
CA LYS A 178 4.22 5.99 16.33
C LYS A 178 5.20 6.78 17.20
N VAL A 179 6.37 7.11 16.68
CA VAL A 179 7.39 7.89 17.40
C VAL A 179 6.87 9.30 17.71
N GLU A 180 6.34 10.01 16.72
CA GLU A 180 5.85 11.38 16.91
C GLU A 180 4.63 11.45 17.84
N LEU A 181 3.71 10.49 17.75
CA LEU A 181 2.54 10.42 18.64
C LEU A 181 2.95 10.32 20.12
N VAL A 182 3.97 9.53 20.41
CA VAL A 182 4.48 9.35 21.77
C VAL A 182 5.31 10.56 22.21
N ASN A 183 6.23 11.02 21.36
CA ASN A 183 7.11 12.16 21.67
C ASN A 183 6.33 13.44 21.99
N LEU A 184 5.21 13.65 21.32
CA LEU A 184 4.35 14.83 21.53
C LEU A 184 3.32 14.64 22.64
N GLY A 185 3.30 13.48 23.30
CA GLY A 185 2.30 13.14 24.31
C GLY A 185 0.87 13.14 23.77
N ILE A 186 0.69 12.90 22.46
CA ILE A 186 -0.64 12.75 21.85
C ILE A 186 -1.24 11.40 22.28
N VAL A 187 -0.40 10.37 22.34
CA VAL A 187 -0.73 9.03 22.82
C VAL A 187 0.31 8.62 23.86
N SER A 188 -0.11 8.10 25.01
CA SER A 188 0.83 7.62 26.02
C SER A 188 1.57 6.36 25.57
N HIS A 189 2.70 6.06 26.21
CA HIS A 189 3.43 4.80 25.99
C HIS A 189 2.56 3.55 26.24
N SER A 190 1.61 3.62 27.18
CA SER A 190 0.65 2.54 27.43
C SER A 190 -0.40 2.39 26.35
N GLU A 191 -0.75 3.45 25.63
CA GLU A 191 -1.82 3.46 24.63
C GLU A 191 -1.31 3.23 23.20
N ILE A 192 0.00 3.36 22.95
CA ILE A 192 0.58 3.21 21.60
C ILE A 192 0.29 1.85 20.96
N HIS A 193 0.02 0.83 21.78
CA HIS A 193 -0.39 -0.49 21.29
C HIS A 193 -1.74 -0.44 20.56
N ASN A 194 -2.63 0.50 20.89
CA ASN A 194 -3.94 0.66 20.23
C ASN A 194 -3.77 1.18 18.81
N VAL A 195 -2.99 2.25 18.64
CA VAL A 195 -2.60 2.77 17.33
C VAL A 195 -1.86 1.70 16.52
N SER A 196 -0.92 0.99 17.15
CA SER A 196 -0.13 -0.05 16.48
C SER A 196 -0.98 -1.17 15.90
N LYS A 197 -2.14 -1.52 16.51
CA LYS A 197 -3.04 -2.53 15.94
C LYS A 197 -3.59 -2.13 14.57
N VAL A 198 -3.96 -0.86 14.39
CA VAL A 198 -4.47 -0.35 13.11
C VAL A 198 -3.34 -0.30 12.08
N LEU A 199 -2.21 0.29 12.44
CA LEU A 199 -1.09 0.47 11.51
C LEU A 199 -0.45 -0.87 11.09
N ASN A 200 -0.33 -1.83 12.01
CA ASN A 200 0.20 -3.15 11.68
C ASN A 200 -0.80 -3.96 10.83
N ALA A 201 -2.10 -3.81 11.05
CA ALA A 201 -3.11 -4.44 10.20
C ALA A 201 -3.05 -3.87 8.78
N ALA A 202 -2.92 -2.54 8.64
CA ALA A 202 -2.73 -1.90 7.34
C ALA A 202 -1.44 -2.35 6.67
N ALA A 203 -0.33 -2.44 7.41
CA ALA A 203 0.95 -2.93 6.88
C ALA A 203 0.85 -4.34 6.27
N LEU A 204 0.00 -5.22 6.82
CA LEU A 204 -0.21 -6.56 6.29
C LEU A 204 -0.82 -6.57 4.88
N THR A 205 -1.59 -5.55 4.49
CA THR A 205 -2.14 -5.46 3.13
C THR A 205 -1.04 -5.22 2.11
N TYR A 206 -0.01 -4.42 2.44
CA TYR A 206 1.16 -4.22 1.59
C TYR A 206 2.03 -5.47 1.50
N VAL A 207 2.18 -6.21 2.60
CA VAL A 207 2.86 -7.52 2.58
C VAL A 207 2.11 -8.51 1.68
N ALA A 208 0.78 -8.57 1.81
CA ALA A 208 -0.07 -9.43 0.99
C ALA A 208 0.03 -9.06 -0.50
N ALA A 209 -0.04 -7.77 -0.84
CA ALA A 209 0.09 -7.28 -2.22
C ALA A 209 1.47 -7.58 -2.81
N THR A 210 2.53 -7.43 -2.02
CA THR A 210 3.90 -7.78 -2.42
C THR A 210 4.01 -9.28 -2.73
N LEU A 211 3.57 -10.13 -1.80
CA LEU A 211 3.56 -11.59 -2.02
C LEU A 211 2.69 -11.97 -3.22
N GLN A 212 1.58 -11.29 -3.45
CA GLN A 212 0.69 -11.55 -4.58
C GLN A 212 1.39 -11.30 -5.90
N SER A 213 2.07 -10.14 -6.01
CA SER A 213 2.81 -9.79 -7.20
C SER A 213 3.95 -10.79 -7.49
N ILE A 214 4.68 -11.22 -6.46
CA ILE A 214 5.78 -12.19 -6.59
C ILE A 214 5.25 -13.57 -6.98
N MET A 215 4.19 -14.06 -6.33
CA MET A 215 3.61 -15.38 -6.65
C MET A 215 2.98 -15.40 -8.05
N THR A 216 2.34 -14.31 -8.46
CA THR A 216 1.79 -14.17 -9.82
C THR A 216 2.91 -14.21 -10.86
N LEU A 217 3.99 -13.47 -10.63
CA LEU A 217 5.16 -13.49 -11.51
C LEU A 217 5.81 -14.88 -11.56
N ALA A 218 6.03 -15.50 -10.41
CA ALA A 218 6.63 -16.83 -10.30
C ALA A 218 5.80 -17.90 -11.02
N TYR A 219 4.46 -17.82 -10.91
CA TYR A 219 3.55 -18.71 -11.63
C TYR A 219 3.73 -18.60 -13.15
N TYR A 220 3.76 -17.38 -13.71
CA TYR A 220 3.89 -17.20 -15.15
C TYR A 220 5.30 -17.52 -15.68
N ILE A 221 6.35 -17.27 -14.89
CA ILE A 221 7.71 -17.75 -15.20
C ILE A 221 7.73 -19.27 -15.26
N PHE A 222 7.19 -19.95 -14.23
CA PHE A 222 7.14 -21.39 -14.17
C PHE A 222 6.37 -21.97 -15.36
N TYR A 223 5.22 -21.37 -15.70
CA TYR A 223 4.41 -21.75 -16.85
C TYR A 223 5.22 -21.65 -18.16
N TYR A 224 5.89 -20.52 -18.38
CA TYR A 224 6.71 -20.29 -19.58
C TYR A 224 7.85 -21.30 -19.72
N MET A 225 8.59 -21.55 -18.63
CA MET A 225 9.68 -22.52 -18.62
C MET A 225 9.18 -23.94 -18.86
N SER A 226 8.00 -24.29 -18.35
CA SER A 226 7.40 -25.61 -18.53
C SER A 226 6.88 -25.82 -19.94
N ALA A 227 6.35 -24.78 -20.57
CA ALA A 227 5.93 -24.80 -21.98
C ALA A 227 7.14 -24.95 -22.91
N SER A 228 8.22 -24.19 -22.68
CA SER A 228 9.44 -24.25 -23.50
C SER A 228 10.22 -25.56 -23.43
N ARG A 229 9.91 -26.46 -22.48
CA ARG A 229 10.51 -27.80 -22.37
C ARG A 229 9.72 -28.88 -23.14
N ARG A 230 8.54 -28.54 -23.66
CA ARG A 230 7.67 -29.46 -24.41
C ARG A 230 7.79 -29.30 -25.93
N ASP A 231 8.48 -28.25 -26.37
CA ASP A 231 8.93 -28.00 -27.74
C ASP A 231 10.37 -28.51 -27.90
#